data_AF-A0A972SSE7-F1
#
_entry.id   AF-A0A972SSE7-F1
#
_cell.length_a   1.000
_cell.length_b   1.000
_cell.length_c   1.000
_cell.angle_alpha   90.00
_cell.angle_beta   90.00
_cell.angle_gamma   90.00
#
_symmetry.space_group_name_H-M   'P 1'
#
loop_
_entity.id
_entity.type
_entity.pdbx_description
1 polymer ?
#
loop_
_entity_poly.entity_id
_entity_poly.type
_entity_poly.pdbx_seq_one_letter_code
_entity_poly.pdbx_strand_id
1 'polypeptide(L)' 'TTGWVTRAWLMKQHPKWLKEMEHEGKLVVSGEEKPGGGH' A
#
# COMPACT_ATOMS: atom_id res chain seq x y z
N THR A 1 8.65 -13.67 -10.45
CA THR A 1 7.89 -13.65 -9.20
C THR A 1 7.27 -12.28 -9.06
N THR A 2 5.95 -12.14 -8.98
CA THR A 2 5.26 -10.85 -8.86
C THR A 2 5.43 -10.33 -7.43
N GLY A 3 6.13 -9.20 -7.24
CA GLY A 3 6.41 -8.59 -5.94
C GLY A 3 5.22 -7.87 -5.28
N TRP A 4 4.00 -8.31 -5.58
CA TRP A 4 2.76 -7.69 -5.12
C TRP A 4 2.05 -8.61 -4.12
N VAL A 5 1.57 -8.01 -3.03
CA VAL A 5 0.78 -8.70 -2.00
C VAL A 5 -0.50 -7.93 -1.76
N THR A 6 -1.56 -8.63 -1.36
CA THR A 6 -2.85 -7.98 -1.08
C THR A 6 -2.83 -7.29 0.28
N ARG A 7 -3.57 -6.18 0.41
CA ARG A 7 -3.72 -5.46 1.68
C ARG A 7 -4.24 -6.36 2.79
N ALA A 8 -5.19 -7.26 2.49
CA ALA A 8 -5.73 -8.21 3.46
C ALA A 8 -4.67 -9.18 4.02
N TRP A 9 -3.71 -9.60 3.20
CA TRP A 9 -2.60 -10.43 3.65
C TRP A 9 -1.64 -9.64 4.56
N LEU A 10 -1.30 -8.39 4.19
CA LEU A 10 -0.48 -7.49 5.00
C LEU A 10 -1.13 -7.15 6.35
N MET A 11 -2.44 -6.93 6.39
CA MET A 11 -3.19 -6.74 7.65
C MET A 11 -3.07 -7.94 8.58
N LYS A 12 -3.07 -9.17 8.02
CA LYS A 12 -2.96 -10.40 8.81
C LYS A 12 -1.53 -10.68 9.27
N GLN A 13 -0.53 -10.49 8.41
CA GLN A 13 0.86 -10.85 8.70
C GLN A 13 1.62 -9.73 9.41
N HIS A 14 1.46 -8.49 8.96
CA HIS A 14 2.23 -7.34 9.42
C HIS A 14 1.37 -6.08 9.55
N PRO A 15 0.38 -6.06 10.48
CA PRO A 15 -0.55 -4.94 10.64
C PRO A 15 0.14 -3.63 11.03
N LYS A 16 1.22 -3.69 11.84
CA LYS A 16 2.00 -2.51 12.21
C LYS A 16 2.71 -1.90 10.99
N TRP A 17 3.38 -2.74 10.19
CA TRP A 17 4.08 -2.29 8.99
C TRP A 17 3.13 -1.63 8.00
N LEU A 18 1.95 -2.22 7.80
CA LEU A 18 0.95 -1.63 6.91
C LEU A 18 0.56 -0.21 7.36
N LYS A 19 0.31 -0.01 8.65
CA LYS A 19 -0.04 1.31 9.20
C LYS A 19 1.09 2.34 9.03
N GLU A 20 2.34 1.93 9.26
CA GLU A 20 3.50 2.81 9.04
C GLU A 20 3.65 3.18 7.55
N MET A 21 3.49 2.22 6.63
CA MET A 21 3.59 2.48 5.19
C MET A 21 2.44 3.34 4.66
N GLU A 22 1.23 3.19 5.22
CA GLU A 22 0.08 4.06 4.94
C GLU A 22 0.33 5.47 5.47
N HIS A 23 0.91 5.62 6.67
CA HIS A 23 1.25 6.91 7.26
C HIS A 23 2.40 7.62 6.53
N GLU A 24 3.44 6.88 6.15
CA GLU A 24 4.58 7.40 5.39
C GLU A 24 4.25 7.64 3.90
N GLY A 25 3.07 7.21 3.42
CA GLY A 25 2.66 7.34 2.02
C GLY A 25 3.48 6.48 1.05
N LYS A 26 4.17 5.44 1.55
CA LYS A 26 5.01 4.53 0.77
C LYS A 26 4.25 3.35 0.17
N LEU A 27 3.00 3.15 0.59
CA LEU A 27 2.14 2.10 0.05
C LEU A 27 1.71 2.45 -1.38
N VAL A 28 2.25 1.74 -2.38
CA VAL A 28 1.78 1.82 -3.77
C VAL A 28 0.76 0.71 -3.98
N VAL A 29 -0.51 1.05 -4.21
CA VAL A 29 -1.57 0.09 -4.52
C VAL A 29 -1.69 -0.06 -6.04
N SER A 30 -1.45 -1.27 -6.54
CA SER A 30 -1.64 -1.57 -7.96
C SER A 30 -3.14 -1.56 -8.29
N GLY A 31 -3.57 -0.63 -9.14
CA GLY A 31 -4.97 -0.49 -9.57
C GLY A 31 -5.74 0.70 -8.96
N GLU A 32 -5.14 1.45 -8.02
CA GLU A 32 -5.66 2.78 -7.66
C GLU A 32 -5.01 3.83 -8.57
N GLU A 33 -5.79 4.36 -9.50
CA GLU A 33 -5.44 5.57 -10.26
C GLU A 33 -5.42 6.74 -9.26
N LYS A 34 -4.22 7.27 -8.93
CA LYS A 34 -4.09 8.41 -7.99
C LYS A 34 -4.90 9.60 -8.53
N PRO A 35 -5.96 10.09 -7.84
CA PRO A 35 -6.63 11.30 -8.28
C PRO A 35 -5.72 12.49 -7.93
N GLY A 36 -5.14 13.13 -8.95
CA GLY A 36 -4.56 14.47 -8.83
C GLY A 36 -3.14 14.53 -8.26
N GLY A 37 -2.15 14.27 -9.11
CA GLY A 37 -0.87 14.97 -9.03
C GLY A 37 -0.91 16.18 -9.95
N GLY A 38 -1.61 17.24 -9.54
CA GLY A 38 -1.55 18.54 -10.21
C GLY A 38 -0.35 19.33 -9.72
N HIS A 39 0.55 19.67 -10.65
CA HIS A 39 1.30 20.93 -10.70
C HIS A 39 1.60 21.22 -12.17
#